data_AF-A0AAN8GRE1-F1
#
_entry.id   AF-A0AAN8GRE1-F1
#
_cell.length_a   1.000
_cell.length_b   1.000
_cell.length_c   1.000
_cell.angle_alpha   90.00
_cell.angle_beta   90.00
_cell.angle_gamma   90.00
#
_symmetry.space_group_name_H-M   'P 1'
#
loop_
_entity.id
_entity.type
_entity.pdbx_description
1 polymer ?
#
loop_
_entity_poly.entity_id
_entity_poly.type
_entity_poly.pdbx_seq_one_letter_code
_entity_poly.pdbx_strand_id
1 'polypeptide(L)'
;MVSFSRREETTVSRSSSPRRGGSQDCRELLFLQLNDWRSLQTDSYVLEERLKIYTLLSGRGVWQSSDSSVNVFSALDWKRCVGVSLWFLLPPTSSVADALSGYEAAFQGSCEGGKYAVAPLPPYLEEEEPHLEEEEEEEEETKRPLHDLCFHLLKLYRDRHYSLQQLLDPLSVTWQRLDYRLSWHLWGVLQALHYTHLSSSRQGLLHSSYAAQLESKGLWHMAIFILMHIHDHTQRERAVKEMLALYCPLQETEDSQQRERFLTERLLLPETWIHQAKATRARRHAAHQQEALHLYRAGAWSQCHRLLIQHLASDCIINDNHNFLLEFLEGLAVPERSATIQDWDTAGGVYLDYIRVIQTLERIQQLENAGYELERLHSDVTSLCSRIELLPCSCARDRLAQSEMAKRMANILRVVLSLQHPLSIPLARLAPHIARLPMPEDYTLEELRGLTQAYLQQLVLSQ
;
A
#
# COMPACT_ATOMS: atom_id res chain seq x y z
N MET A 1 -37.63 11.97 21.07
CA MET A 1 -38.75 12.08 22.04
C MET A 1 -38.97 10.71 22.66
N VAL A 2 -38.20 10.35 23.68
CA VAL A 2 -38.45 9.17 24.53
C VAL A 2 -38.04 9.56 25.94
N SER A 3 -39.05 9.79 26.76
CA SER A 3 -39.02 10.18 28.16
C SER A 3 -38.67 8.99 29.04
N PHE A 4 -37.54 9.05 29.76
CA PHE A 4 -37.24 8.11 30.84
C PHE A 4 -37.85 8.61 32.15
N SER A 5 -38.76 7.80 32.66
CA SER A 5 -39.54 8.03 33.88
C SER A 5 -38.65 8.05 35.13
N ARG A 6 -38.85 9.06 35.97
CA ARG A 6 -38.33 9.13 37.35
C ARG A 6 -38.89 7.94 38.13
N ARG A 7 -38.02 7.03 38.58
CA ARG A 7 -38.30 6.21 39.76
C ARG A 7 -37.82 6.96 40.99
N GLU A 8 -38.76 7.23 41.87
CA GLU A 8 -38.53 7.66 43.25
C GLU A 8 -37.76 6.56 43.98
N GLU A 9 -36.53 6.85 44.39
CA GLU A 9 -35.83 6.06 45.39
C GLU A 9 -35.99 6.75 46.75
N THR A 10 -36.69 6.00 47.59
CA THR A 10 -36.93 6.18 49.02
C THR A 10 -35.71 6.64 49.80
N THR A 11 -35.93 7.66 50.62
CA THR A 11 -35.05 8.14 51.69
C THR A 11 -34.71 7.01 52.67
N VAL A 12 -33.53 6.41 52.50
CA VAL A 12 -32.87 5.66 53.56
C VAL A 12 -31.79 6.55 54.14
N SER A 13 -32.01 6.96 55.38
CA SER A 13 -31.05 7.62 56.26
C SER A 13 -29.73 6.84 56.32
N ARG A 14 -28.76 7.23 55.50
CA ARG A 14 -27.37 6.78 55.63
C ARG A 14 -26.69 7.60 56.72
N SER A 15 -26.74 7.07 57.94
CA SER A 15 -25.79 7.37 58.99
C SER A 15 -24.35 7.16 58.47
N SER A 16 -23.53 8.19 58.63
CA SER A 16 -22.06 8.12 58.77
C SER A 16 -21.33 7.17 57.81
N SER A 17 -21.26 7.55 56.53
CA SER A 17 -20.12 7.14 55.71
C SER A 17 -18.92 7.99 56.13
N PRO A 18 -17.74 7.43 56.47
CA PRO A 18 -16.55 8.23 56.70
C PRO A 18 -16.27 8.98 55.39
N ARG A 19 -16.44 10.30 55.42
CA ARG A 19 -16.10 11.17 54.29
C ARG A 19 -14.61 10.95 54.02
N ARG A 20 -14.30 10.21 52.96
CA ARG A 20 -12.92 9.88 52.56
C ARG A 20 -12.09 11.11 52.13
N GLY A 21 -12.71 12.29 52.03
CA GLY A 21 -12.06 13.57 52.28
C GLY A 21 -12.63 14.13 53.57
N GLY A 22 -11.86 14.12 54.66
CA GLY A 22 -12.32 14.59 55.98
C GLY A 22 -12.89 16.01 55.94
N SER A 23 -13.65 16.40 56.97
CA SER A 23 -14.08 17.81 57.14
C SER A 23 -12.83 18.70 57.06
N GLN A 24 -12.94 19.87 56.43
CA GLN A 24 -11.84 20.82 56.35
C GLN A 24 -11.27 21.13 57.75
N ASP A 25 -12.16 21.20 58.75
CA ASP A 25 -11.82 21.35 60.16
C ASP A 25 -10.92 20.22 60.69
N CYS A 26 -11.16 18.97 60.28
CA CYS A 26 -10.30 17.84 60.67
C CYS A 26 -8.91 17.96 60.04
N ARG A 27 -8.81 18.47 58.81
CA ARG A 27 -7.51 18.70 58.15
C ARG A 27 -6.71 19.78 58.88
N GLU A 28 -7.39 20.86 59.28
CA GLU A 28 -6.78 21.97 60.05
C GLU A 28 -6.32 21.54 61.44
N LEU A 29 -7.12 20.74 62.16
CA LEU A 29 -6.72 20.19 63.46
C LEU A 29 -5.51 19.25 63.36
N LEU A 30 -5.45 18.41 62.33
CA LEU A 30 -4.29 17.55 62.08
C LEU A 30 -3.05 18.36 61.69
N PHE A 31 -3.23 19.49 61.00
CA PHE A 31 -2.13 20.40 60.70
C PHE A 31 -1.60 21.10 61.96
N LEU A 32 -2.48 21.54 62.86
CA LEU A 32 -2.09 22.08 64.17
C LEU A 32 -1.31 21.04 64.98
N GLN A 33 -1.78 19.78 65.01
CA GLN A 33 -1.09 18.69 65.69
C GLN A 33 0.33 18.48 65.17
N LEU A 34 0.53 18.57 63.85
CA LEU A 34 1.87 18.48 63.24
C LEU A 34 2.75 19.65 63.66
N ASN A 35 2.23 20.88 63.65
CA ASN A 35 2.99 22.05 64.09
C ASN A 35 3.35 22.00 65.57
N ASP A 36 2.45 21.50 66.42
CA ASP A 36 2.73 21.30 67.84
C ASP A 36 3.87 20.30 68.03
N TRP A 37 3.86 19.19 67.28
CA TRP A 37 4.93 18.19 67.34
C TRP A 37 6.29 18.72 66.90
N ARG A 38 6.32 19.59 65.88
CA ARG A 38 7.53 20.30 65.46
C ARG A 38 8.00 21.30 66.51
N SER A 39 7.09 22.08 67.10
CA SER A 39 7.44 23.08 68.11
C SER A 39 8.00 22.45 69.39
N LEU A 40 7.56 21.24 69.73
CA LEU A 40 7.97 20.48 70.90
C LEU A 40 9.11 19.49 70.62
N GLN A 41 9.63 19.41 69.38
CA GLN A 41 10.65 18.45 68.92
C GLN A 41 10.30 16.97 69.19
N THR A 42 9.00 16.68 69.32
CA THR A 42 8.49 15.31 69.53
C THR A 42 8.40 14.51 68.23
N ASP A 43 8.58 15.18 67.10
CA ASP A 43 8.66 14.61 65.75
C ASP A 43 9.81 13.59 65.60
N SER A 44 10.94 13.81 66.27
CA SER A 44 12.09 12.88 66.31
C SER A 44 11.77 11.48 66.86
N TYR A 45 10.72 11.35 67.69
CA TYR A 45 10.30 10.09 68.31
C TYR A 45 9.16 9.38 67.57
N VAL A 46 8.57 10.02 66.56
CA VAL A 46 7.45 9.45 65.79
C VAL A 46 7.99 8.77 64.53
N LEU A 47 7.54 7.55 64.27
CA LEU A 47 7.87 6.82 63.04
C LEU A 47 7.53 7.66 61.80
N GLU A 48 8.45 7.73 60.84
CA GLU A 48 8.31 8.53 59.62
C GLU A 48 7.05 8.16 58.82
N GLU A 49 6.68 6.88 58.76
CA GLU A 49 5.46 6.40 58.10
C GLU A 49 4.20 7.01 58.71
N ARG A 50 4.18 7.18 60.04
CA ARG A 50 3.07 7.80 60.75
C ARG A 50 3.04 9.29 60.46
N LEU A 51 4.18 9.97 60.42
CA LEU A 51 4.25 11.38 59.99
C LEU A 51 3.75 11.54 58.54
N LYS A 52 4.08 10.63 57.62
CA LYS A 52 3.56 10.62 56.24
C LYS A 52 2.03 10.49 56.18
N ILE A 53 1.43 9.69 57.05
CA ILE A 53 -0.04 9.55 57.11
C ILE A 53 -0.69 10.83 57.66
N TYR A 54 -0.17 11.41 58.73
CA TYR A 54 -0.73 12.64 59.31
C TYR A 54 -0.60 13.82 58.35
N THR A 55 0.52 13.92 57.63
CA THR A 55 0.75 14.95 56.61
C THR A 55 -0.20 14.77 55.43
N LEU A 56 -0.39 13.56 54.93
CA LEU A 56 -1.39 13.25 53.91
C LEU A 56 -2.81 13.64 54.34
N LEU A 57 -3.22 13.27 55.56
CA LEU A 57 -4.56 13.58 56.08
C LEU A 57 -4.77 15.08 56.34
N SER A 58 -3.70 15.84 56.59
CA SER A 58 -3.74 17.30 56.68
C SER A 58 -3.94 17.98 55.31
N GLY A 59 -3.88 17.21 54.21
CA GLY A 59 -4.03 17.73 52.84
C GLY A 59 -2.78 18.43 52.31
N ARG A 60 -1.59 18.15 52.87
CA ARG A 60 -0.30 18.66 52.39
C ARG A 60 0.61 17.54 51.91
N GLY A 61 1.32 17.81 50.82
CA GLY A 61 2.20 16.84 50.17
C GLY A 61 3.60 16.74 50.74
N VAL A 62 4.08 17.85 51.32
CA VAL A 62 5.41 17.99 51.91
C VAL A 62 5.26 18.66 53.26
N TRP A 63 5.96 18.11 54.25
CA TRP A 63 6.05 18.70 55.58
C TRP A 63 7.49 18.71 56.06
N GLN A 64 7.92 19.84 56.59
CA GLN A 64 9.27 20.00 57.15
C GLN A 64 9.23 19.63 58.63
N SER A 65 9.85 18.49 58.96
CA SER A 65 10.17 18.10 60.35
C SER A 65 11.37 18.89 60.85
N SER A 66 11.67 18.80 62.14
CA SER A 66 12.86 19.40 62.76
C SER A 66 14.17 18.77 62.23
N ASP A 67 14.14 17.48 61.89
CA ASP A 67 15.32 16.70 61.47
C ASP A 67 15.37 16.40 59.96
N SER A 68 14.22 16.33 59.26
CA SER A 68 14.16 15.98 57.82
C SER A 68 12.89 16.48 57.12
N SER A 69 12.92 16.60 55.79
CA SER A 69 11.71 16.86 54.99
C SER A 69 10.95 15.56 54.75
N VAL A 70 9.76 15.43 55.34
CA VAL A 70 8.87 14.28 55.10
C VAL A 70 8.14 14.51 53.78
N ASN A 71 8.59 13.80 52.75
CA ASN A 71 7.91 13.75 51.46
C ASN A 71 7.01 12.51 51.38
N VAL A 72 5.71 12.71 51.17
CA VAL A 72 4.73 11.62 51.02
C VAL A 72 4.90 10.91 49.66
N PHE A 73 5.50 11.58 48.68
CA PHE A 73 5.59 11.14 47.29
C PHE A 73 6.89 10.42 46.92
N SER A 74 7.88 10.33 47.83
CA SER A 74 9.23 9.85 47.50
C SER A 74 9.33 8.38 47.08
N ALA A 75 8.29 7.58 47.33
CA ALA A 75 8.24 6.15 47.01
C ALA A 75 7.03 5.78 46.12
N LEU A 76 6.41 6.78 45.48
CA LEU A 76 5.18 6.60 44.71
C LEU A 76 5.41 6.88 43.23
N ASP A 77 4.94 5.98 42.36
CA ASP A 77 4.84 6.21 40.93
C ASP A 77 4.06 7.50 40.65
N TRP A 78 4.34 8.18 39.54
CA TRP A 78 3.64 9.44 39.21
C TRP A 78 2.11 9.26 39.14
N LYS A 79 1.64 8.08 38.69
CA LYS A 79 0.22 7.71 38.64
C LYS A 79 -0.40 7.73 40.04
N ARG A 80 0.32 7.20 41.03
CA ARG A 80 -0.09 7.20 42.45
C ARG A 80 0.00 8.60 43.04
N CYS A 81 1.01 9.39 42.65
CA CYS A 81 1.14 10.79 43.04
C CYS A 81 -0.08 11.63 42.61
N VAL A 82 -0.52 11.47 41.35
CA VAL A 82 -1.73 12.12 40.82
C VAL A 82 -3.00 11.62 41.52
N GLY A 83 -3.09 10.32 41.83
CA GLY A 83 -4.21 9.77 42.61
C GLY A 83 -4.29 10.38 44.02
N VAL A 84 -3.14 10.48 44.70
CA VAL A 84 -3.03 11.10 46.03
C VAL A 84 -3.40 12.59 45.99
N SER A 85 -2.97 13.33 44.95
CA SER A 85 -3.35 14.74 44.81
C SER A 85 -4.85 14.92 44.62
N LEU A 86 -5.48 14.05 43.83
CA LEU A 86 -6.93 14.06 43.60
C LEU A 86 -7.74 13.68 44.85
N TRP A 87 -7.30 12.68 45.62
CA TRP A 87 -8.09 12.15 46.75
C TRP A 87 -7.89 12.91 48.05
N PHE A 88 -6.66 13.36 48.33
CA PHE A 88 -6.30 13.86 49.66
C PHE A 88 -5.91 15.34 49.67
N LEU A 89 -5.21 15.82 48.65
CA LEU A 89 -4.75 17.21 48.63
C LEU A 89 -5.85 18.19 48.21
N LEU A 90 -6.66 17.81 47.23
CA LEU A 90 -7.69 18.70 46.70
C LEU A 90 -9.05 18.52 47.39
N PRO A 91 -9.92 19.55 47.34
CA PRO A 91 -11.30 19.44 47.79
C PRO A 91 -12.12 18.52 46.87
N PRO A 92 -13.21 17.89 47.36
CA PRO A 92 -14.02 16.97 46.57
C PRO A 92 -14.73 17.62 45.36
N THR A 93 -14.69 18.95 45.24
CA THR A 93 -15.22 19.73 44.11
C THR A 93 -14.20 19.96 43.00
N SER A 94 -12.92 19.62 43.19
CA SER A 94 -11.88 19.84 42.20
C SER A 94 -11.99 18.87 41.02
N SER A 95 -11.64 19.35 39.83
CA SER A 95 -11.57 18.53 38.64
C SER A 95 -10.24 17.75 38.54
N VAL A 96 -10.20 16.75 37.66
CA VAL A 96 -8.96 16.02 37.32
C VAL A 96 -7.90 16.96 36.73
N ALA A 97 -8.30 18.02 36.02
CA ALA A 97 -7.39 19.02 35.48
C ALA A 97 -6.66 19.80 36.59
N ASP A 98 -7.37 20.08 37.69
CA ASP A 98 -6.79 20.76 38.86
C ASP A 98 -5.77 19.85 39.56
N ALA A 99 -6.08 18.55 39.71
CA ALA A 99 -5.16 17.56 40.26
C ALA A 99 -3.86 17.43 39.46
N LEU A 100 -3.96 17.49 38.13
CA LEU A 100 -2.81 17.51 37.23
C LEU A 100 -2.00 18.79 37.35
N SER A 101 -2.64 19.97 37.44
CA SER A 101 -1.93 21.24 37.66
C SER A 101 -1.15 21.25 38.97
N GLY A 102 -1.74 20.73 40.05
CA GLY A 102 -1.07 20.59 41.34
C GLY A 102 0.12 19.64 41.28
N TYR A 103 -0.01 18.54 40.54
CA TYR A 103 1.09 17.60 40.31
C TYR A 103 2.18 18.18 39.38
N GLU A 104 1.82 18.93 38.33
CA GLU A 104 2.78 19.61 37.47
C GLU A 104 3.59 20.66 38.25
N ALA A 105 2.92 21.45 39.10
CA ALA A 105 3.58 22.41 39.98
C ALA A 105 4.52 21.72 40.99
N ALA A 106 4.12 20.53 41.48
CA ALA A 106 4.92 19.70 42.37
C ALA A 106 6.18 19.13 41.70
N PHE A 107 6.07 18.71 40.44
CA PHE A 107 7.18 18.15 39.67
C PHE A 107 8.13 19.25 39.16
N GLN A 108 7.60 20.38 38.70
CA GLN A 108 8.39 21.52 38.25
C GLN A 108 9.07 22.27 39.41
N GLY A 109 8.64 22.02 40.65
CA GLY A 109 9.19 22.64 41.86
C GLY A 109 8.71 24.07 42.09
N SER A 110 7.55 24.44 41.54
CA SER A 110 6.94 25.77 41.70
C SER A 110 6.20 25.95 43.04
N CYS A 111 6.15 24.90 43.87
CA CYS A 111 5.53 24.92 45.19
C CYS A 111 6.55 25.26 46.29
N GLU A 112 6.06 25.77 47.44
CA GLU A 112 6.84 26.23 48.61
C GLU A 112 7.83 25.18 49.19
N GLY A 113 7.72 23.90 48.80
CA GLY A 113 8.56 22.78 49.25
C GLY A 113 9.58 22.25 48.22
N GLY A 114 9.79 22.93 47.08
CA GLY A 114 10.70 22.48 46.02
C GLY A 114 10.14 21.32 45.17
N LYS A 115 11.00 20.62 44.42
CA LYS A 115 10.61 19.44 43.61
C LYS A 115 10.40 18.23 44.52
N TYR A 116 9.15 17.80 44.66
CA TYR A 116 8.81 16.67 45.54
C TYR A 116 8.12 15.49 44.86
N ALA A 117 7.69 15.65 43.60
CA ALA A 117 7.09 14.58 42.83
C ALA A 117 8.05 14.06 41.74
N VAL A 118 7.99 12.75 41.46
CA VAL A 118 8.75 12.10 40.37
C VAL A 118 8.22 12.56 39.02
N ALA A 119 9.10 12.72 38.01
CA ALA A 119 8.70 13.01 36.63
C ALA A 119 7.78 11.91 36.07
N PRO A 120 6.78 12.23 35.24
CA PRO A 120 5.97 11.20 34.61
C PRO A 120 6.75 10.59 33.45
N LEU A 121 7.67 9.67 33.75
CA LEU A 121 8.48 8.94 32.79
C LEU A 121 7.68 7.81 32.13
N PRO A 122 7.99 7.43 30.88
CA PRO A 122 7.45 6.23 30.25
C PRO A 122 7.71 4.97 31.09
N PRO A 123 6.82 3.94 31.05
CA PRO A 123 6.94 2.74 31.88
C PRO A 123 8.29 2.01 31.79
N TYR A 124 8.93 2.01 30.62
CA TYR A 124 10.22 1.35 30.43
C TYR A 124 11.40 2.09 31.12
N LEU A 125 11.25 3.39 31.39
CA LEU A 125 12.21 4.18 32.19
C LEU A 125 11.83 4.21 33.68
N GLU A 126 10.62 3.76 34.04
CA GLU A 126 10.21 3.60 35.45
C GLU A 126 10.84 2.34 36.08
N GLU A 127 11.16 1.32 35.28
CA GLU A 127 11.71 0.02 35.73
C GLU A 127 13.24 0.00 35.83
N GLU A 128 13.93 0.91 35.15
CA GLU A 128 15.37 1.11 35.34
C GLU A 128 15.57 1.84 36.67
N GLU A 129 15.92 1.09 37.72
CA GLU A 129 16.43 1.69 38.96
C GLU A 129 17.54 2.68 38.61
N PRO A 130 17.67 3.82 39.31
CA PRO A 130 18.76 4.77 39.10
C PRO A 130 20.07 4.15 39.64
N HIS A 131 20.57 3.12 38.98
CA HIS A 131 21.91 2.63 39.15
C HIS A 131 22.83 3.57 38.38
N LEU A 132 23.39 4.51 39.14
CA LEU A 132 24.75 5.03 38.98
C LEU A 132 25.22 5.17 37.53
N GLU A 133 25.03 6.35 36.96
CA GLU A 133 26.00 6.94 36.05
C GLU A 133 25.72 8.45 36.01
N GLU A 134 26.34 9.17 36.96
CA GLU A 134 26.77 10.55 36.76
C GLU A 134 27.90 10.59 35.72
N GLU A 135 27.77 9.89 34.60
CA GLU A 135 28.77 9.86 33.53
C GLU A 135 28.04 9.61 32.21
N GLU A 136 27.42 10.65 31.67
CA GLU A 136 27.27 10.89 30.22
C GLU A 136 26.75 12.32 30.03
N GLU A 137 27.66 13.27 30.25
CA GLU A 137 27.62 14.57 29.59
C GLU A 137 27.90 14.39 28.09
N GLU A 138 27.12 13.61 27.35
CA GLU A 138 27.21 13.60 25.89
C GLU A 138 25.82 13.71 25.24
N GLU A 139 25.79 14.54 24.20
CA GLU A 139 24.69 14.83 23.26
C GLU A 139 23.61 15.83 23.75
N GLU A 140 23.94 17.11 23.56
CA GLU A 140 23.00 18.21 23.38
C GLU A 140 22.14 18.03 22.11
N GLU A 141 21.28 17.02 22.05
CA GLU A 141 20.15 17.01 21.12
C GLU A 141 18.88 17.46 21.86
N THR A 142 18.78 18.76 22.14
CA THR A 142 17.52 19.45 22.49
C THR A 142 16.61 18.67 23.45
N LYS A 143 17.07 18.38 24.68
CA LYS A 143 16.37 17.56 25.70
C LYS A 143 14.97 18.11 26.04
N ARG A 144 13.96 17.79 25.23
CA ARG A 144 12.55 17.88 25.61
C ARG A 144 12.28 16.68 26.51
N PRO A 145 11.78 16.87 27.74
CA PRO A 145 11.54 15.77 28.66
C PRO A 145 10.56 14.77 28.03
N LEU A 146 11.00 13.53 27.91
CA LEU A 146 10.16 12.40 27.49
C LEU A 146 9.17 12.12 28.62
N HIS A 147 7.88 12.05 28.29
CA HIS A 147 6.87 11.71 29.27
C HIS A 147 6.01 10.53 28.81
N ASP A 148 5.36 9.87 29.77
CA ASP A 148 4.40 8.79 29.51
C ASP A 148 3.24 9.28 28.62
N LEU A 149 2.82 8.45 27.67
CA LEU A 149 1.56 8.60 26.93
C LEU A 149 0.37 8.96 27.81
N CYS A 150 0.22 8.28 28.94
CA CYS A 150 -0.92 8.47 29.83
C CYS A 150 -0.95 9.92 30.35
N PHE A 151 0.23 10.48 30.64
CA PHE A 151 0.37 11.86 31.05
C PHE A 151 0.06 12.83 29.92
N HIS A 152 0.51 12.55 28.69
CA HIS A 152 0.15 13.34 27.51
C HIS A 152 -1.36 13.32 27.22
N LEU A 153 -2.04 12.19 27.41
CA LEU A 153 -3.49 12.07 27.25
C LEU A 153 -4.25 12.87 28.32
N LEU A 154 -3.76 12.86 29.55
CA LEU A 154 -4.30 13.67 30.65
C LEU A 154 -4.11 15.17 30.37
N LYS A 155 -2.97 15.57 29.80
CA LYS A 155 -2.75 16.93 29.30
C LYS A 155 -3.70 17.31 28.18
N LEU A 156 -3.97 16.40 27.23
CA LEU A 156 -4.94 16.63 26.16
C LEU A 156 -6.37 16.79 26.70
N TYR A 157 -6.73 16.04 27.75
CA TYR A 157 -8.03 16.18 28.41
C TYR A 157 -8.22 17.56 29.04
N ARG A 158 -7.16 18.10 29.67
CA ARG A 158 -7.14 19.46 30.20
C ARG A 158 -7.16 20.50 29.08
N ASP A 159 -6.20 20.41 28.16
CA ASP A 159 -5.98 21.36 27.08
C ASP A 159 -6.20 20.68 25.72
N ARG A 160 -7.34 20.97 25.09
CA ARG A 160 -7.68 20.42 23.77
C ARG A 160 -6.69 20.81 22.66
N HIS A 161 -5.92 21.89 22.86
CA HIS A 161 -4.92 22.40 21.92
C HIS A 161 -3.51 21.88 22.22
N TYR A 162 -3.37 20.90 23.13
CA TYR A 162 -2.07 20.30 23.43
C TYR A 162 -1.42 19.69 22.18
N SER A 163 -0.09 19.78 22.09
CA SER A 163 0.64 19.33 20.90
C SER A 163 0.56 17.81 20.74
N LEU A 164 -0.20 17.35 19.74
CA LEU A 164 -0.31 15.93 19.40
C LEU A 164 1.01 15.30 18.94
N GLN A 165 1.98 16.12 18.52
CA GLN A 165 3.30 15.64 18.11
C GLN A 165 4.00 14.87 19.23
N GLN A 166 3.98 15.39 20.46
CA GLN A 166 4.67 14.77 21.60
C GLN A 166 3.95 13.49 22.03
N LEU A 167 2.62 13.50 21.94
CA LEU A 167 1.77 12.38 22.31
C LEU A 167 1.89 11.19 21.35
N LEU A 168 2.18 11.43 20.07
CA LEU A 168 2.27 10.38 19.05
C LEU A 168 3.71 9.92 18.77
N ASP A 169 4.68 10.41 19.56
CA ASP A 169 6.07 9.96 19.46
C ASP A 169 6.20 8.52 19.99
N PRO A 170 6.75 7.55 19.22
CA PRO A 170 6.99 6.18 19.68
C PRO A 170 7.69 6.07 21.04
N LEU A 171 8.59 7.01 21.33
CA LEU A 171 9.36 7.04 22.58
C LEU A 171 8.51 7.28 23.83
N SER A 172 7.27 7.77 23.69
CA SER A 172 6.36 7.93 24.83
C SER A 172 5.80 6.60 25.35
N VAL A 173 5.96 5.51 24.58
CA VAL A 173 5.39 4.18 24.86
C VAL A 173 6.48 3.14 25.08
N THR A 174 7.43 3.12 24.16
CA THR A 174 8.36 2.03 23.95
C THR A 174 9.74 2.61 23.74
N TRP A 175 10.76 1.90 24.23
CA TRP A 175 12.17 2.20 23.93
C TRP A 175 12.50 2.10 22.42
N GLN A 176 11.65 1.42 21.64
CA GLN A 176 11.82 1.24 20.20
C GLN A 176 11.37 2.49 19.43
N ARG A 177 12.33 3.29 18.96
CA ARG A 177 12.10 4.50 18.12
C ARG A 177 11.33 4.24 16.82
N LEU A 178 11.28 2.99 16.39
CA LEU A 178 10.66 2.55 15.15
C LEU A 178 9.31 1.85 15.36
N ASP A 179 8.77 1.76 16.57
CA ASP A 179 7.43 1.17 16.78
C ASP A 179 6.33 2.24 16.70
N TYR A 180 5.69 2.35 15.53
CA TYR A 180 4.62 3.32 15.30
C TYR A 180 3.23 2.70 15.40
N ARG A 181 3.12 1.44 15.85
CA ARG A 181 1.85 0.71 15.92
C ARG A 181 0.85 1.42 16.81
N LEU A 182 1.23 1.69 18.06
CA LEU A 182 0.34 2.34 19.02
C LEU A 182 0.06 3.78 18.63
N SER A 183 1.08 4.53 18.19
CA SER A 183 0.93 5.90 17.71
C SER A 183 -0.08 6.01 16.56
N TRP A 184 -0.05 5.10 15.59
CA TRP A 184 -0.98 5.11 14.47
C TRP A 184 -2.42 4.79 14.92
N HIS A 185 -2.61 3.77 15.77
CA HIS A 185 -3.94 3.43 16.29
C HIS A 185 -4.52 4.53 17.18
N LEU A 186 -3.68 5.15 18.01
CA LEU A 186 -4.06 6.27 18.86
C LEU A 186 -4.47 7.48 18.03
N TRP A 187 -3.74 7.78 16.95
CA TRP A 187 -4.13 8.81 16.00
C TRP A 187 -5.51 8.53 15.38
N GLY A 188 -5.80 7.29 14.99
CA GLY A 188 -7.12 6.90 14.47
C GLY A 188 -8.27 7.17 15.45
N VAL A 189 -8.07 6.87 16.74
CA VAL A 189 -9.05 7.18 17.80
C VAL A 189 -9.18 8.69 18.02
N LEU A 190 -8.06 9.41 18.06
CA LEU A 190 -8.06 10.88 18.23
C LEU A 190 -8.77 11.59 17.06
N GLN A 191 -8.58 11.10 15.84
CA GLN A 191 -9.28 11.59 14.66
C GLN A 191 -10.79 11.36 14.76
N ALA A 192 -11.22 10.19 15.26
CA ALA A 192 -12.64 9.90 15.51
C ALA A 192 -13.24 10.79 16.60
N LEU A 193 -12.43 11.24 17.57
CA LEU A 193 -12.79 12.22 18.59
C LEU A 193 -12.69 13.68 18.11
N HIS A 194 -12.46 13.90 16.82
CA HIS A 194 -12.34 15.21 16.16
C HIS A 194 -11.11 16.06 16.54
N TYR A 195 -10.02 15.45 16.99
CA TYR A 195 -8.74 16.14 17.11
C TYR A 195 -8.03 16.23 15.76
N THR A 196 -7.96 17.42 15.17
CA THR A 196 -7.42 17.65 13.80
C THR A 196 -6.12 18.44 13.76
N HIS A 197 -5.56 18.79 14.92
CA HIS A 197 -4.42 19.71 15.02
C HIS A 197 -3.06 19.12 14.61
N LEU A 198 -3.01 17.89 14.10
CA LEU A 198 -1.78 17.28 13.60
C LEU A 198 -1.53 17.70 12.15
N SER A 199 -0.32 18.16 11.83
CA SER A 199 0.02 18.57 10.47
C SER A 199 0.00 17.40 9.48
N SER A 200 -0.37 17.67 8.22
CA SER A 200 -0.45 16.65 7.17
C SER A 200 0.88 15.94 6.93
N SER A 201 2.01 16.64 7.05
CA SER A 201 3.35 16.04 6.92
C SER A 201 3.61 14.99 8.01
N ARG A 202 3.17 15.24 9.25
CA ARG A 202 3.33 14.28 10.36
C ARG A 202 2.37 13.12 10.26
N GLN A 203 1.14 13.35 9.79
CA GLN A 203 0.22 12.26 9.47
C GLN A 203 0.83 11.35 8.39
N GLY A 204 1.39 11.94 7.33
CA GLY A 204 2.13 11.22 6.29
C GLY A 204 3.27 10.39 6.89
N LEU A 205 4.09 10.98 7.78
CA LEU A 205 5.16 10.27 8.46
C LEU A 205 4.64 9.06 9.26
N LEU A 206 3.57 9.22 10.05
CA LEU A 206 2.96 8.11 10.82
C LEU A 206 2.45 6.99 9.91
N HIS A 207 1.82 7.34 8.79
CA HIS A 207 1.32 6.36 7.82
C HIS A 207 2.48 5.63 7.13
N SER A 208 3.49 6.36 6.66
CA SER A 208 4.65 5.80 5.98
C SER A 208 5.52 4.95 6.92
N SER A 209 5.76 5.40 8.16
CA SER A 209 6.59 4.67 9.12
C SER A 209 5.92 3.36 9.56
N TYR A 210 4.60 3.37 9.79
CA TYR A 210 3.88 2.16 10.14
C TYR A 210 3.72 1.21 8.95
N ALA A 211 3.52 1.75 7.73
CA ALA A 211 3.52 0.95 6.52
C ALA A 211 4.88 0.24 6.30
N ALA A 212 6.00 0.94 6.50
CA ALA A 212 7.34 0.38 6.40
C ALA A 212 7.61 -0.73 7.45
N GLN A 213 7.05 -0.63 8.66
CA GLN A 213 7.12 -1.72 9.65
C GLN A 213 6.34 -2.97 9.22
N LEU A 214 5.19 -2.80 8.57
CA LEU A 214 4.43 -3.94 8.07
C LEU A 214 5.09 -4.57 6.84
N GLU A 215 5.69 -3.73 6.00
CA GLU A 215 6.52 -4.16 4.88
C GLU A 215 7.71 -5.02 5.33
N SER A 216 8.46 -4.60 6.35
CA SER A 216 9.60 -5.36 6.86
C SER A 216 9.21 -6.73 7.44
N LYS A 217 7.97 -6.86 7.93
CA LYS A 217 7.38 -8.14 8.39
C LYS A 217 6.79 -8.98 7.25
N GLY A 218 6.86 -8.53 5.99
CA GLY A 218 6.29 -9.20 4.83
C GLY A 218 4.77 -9.03 4.67
N LEU A 219 4.13 -8.19 5.49
CA LEU A 219 2.68 -7.92 5.48
C LEU A 219 2.35 -6.72 4.59
N TRP A 220 2.80 -6.74 3.35
CA TRP A 220 2.64 -5.63 2.40
C TRP A 220 1.17 -5.27 2.10
N HIS A 221 0.25 -6.24 2.10
CA HIS A 221 -1.18 -5.99 1.90
C HIS A 221 -1.79 -5.12 3.02
N MET A 222 -1.29 -5.27 4.25
CA MET A 222 -1.68 -4.42 5.38
C MET A 222 -0.98 -3.06 5.33
N ALA A 223 0.25 -3.00 4.80
CA ALA A 223 0.92 -1.73 4.53
C ALA A 223 0.11 -0.87 3.54
N ILE A 224 -0.45 -1.48 2.49
CA ILE A 224 -1.36 -0.80 1.56
C ILE A 224 -2.61 -0.27 2.29
N PHE A 225 -3.22 -1.07 3.17
CA PHE A 225 -4.34 -0.60 3.99
C PHE A 225 -3.97 0.66 4.80
N ILE A 226 -2.78 0.73 5.41
CA ILE A 226 -2.33 1.92 6.12
C ILE A 226 -2.18 3.11 5.16
N LEU A 227 -1.51 2.92 4.03
CA LEU A 227 -1.28 3.99 3.04
C LEU A 227 -2.57 4.56 2.46
N MET A 228 -3.66 3.78 2.43
CA MET A 228 -4.98 4.27 2.01
C MET A 228 -5.54 5.37 2.91
N HIS A 229 -5.06 5.50 4.15
CA HIS A 229 -5.47 6.54 5.10
C HIS A 229 -4.78 7.89 4.85
N ILE A 230 -3.85 7.97 3.88
CA ILE A 230 -3.24 9.24 3.48
C ILE A 230 -4.32 10.15 2.87
N HIS A 231 -4.39 11.39 3.38
CA HIS A 231 -5.36 12.39 2.97
C HIS A 231 -5.14 12.90 1.53
N ASP A 232 -3.88 13.07 1.12
CA ASP A 232 -3.54 13.51 -0.24
C ASP A 232 -3.73 12.37 -1.24
N HIS A 233 -4.68 12.54 -2.15
CA HIS A 233 -5.01 11.58 -3.19
C HIS A 233 -3.79 11.20 -4.05
N THR A 234 -2.97 12.19 -4.42
CA THR A 234 -1.85 11.98 -5.34
C THR A 234 -0.73 11.17 -4.67
N GLN A 235 -0.43 11.46 -3.42
CA GLN A 235 0.55 10.72 -2.63
C GLN A 235 0.06 9.32 -2.31
N ARG A 236 -1.23 9.19 -1.95
CA ARG A 236 -1.86 7.88 -1.71
C ARG A 236 -1.78 6.99 -2.94
N GLU A 237 -2.17 7.50 -4.10
CA GLU A 237 -2.12 6.74 -5.35
C GLU A 237 -0.70 6.31 -5.70
N ARG A 238 0.29 7.22 -5.58
CA ARG A 238 1.70 6.89 -5.83
C ARG A 238 2.22 5.83 -4.87
N ALA A 239 2.03 6.02 -3.57
CA ALA A 239 2.52 5.08 -2.55
C ALA A 239 1.91 3.69 -2.71
N VAL A 240 0.61 3.59 -2.99
CA VAL A 240 -0.07 2.31 -3.22
C VAL A 240 0.46 1.64 -4.49
N LYS A 241 0.61 2.38 -5.60
CA LYS A 241 1.16 1.84 -6.85
C LYS A 241 2.61 1.37 -6.70
N GLU A 242 3.44 2.10 -5.98
CA GLU A 242 4.82 1.74 -5.70
C GLU A 242 4.90 0.45 -4.87
N MET A 243 4.11 0.34 -3.79
CA MET A 243 4.05 -0.88 -2.97
C MET A 243 3.57 -2.09 -3.78
N LEU A 244 2.55 -1.91 -4.62
CA LEU A 244 2.09 -2.98 -5.52
C LEU A 244 3.19 -3.40 -6.50
N ALA A 245 3.86 -2.45 -7.14
CA ALA A 245 4.94 -2.73 -8.11
C ALA A 245 6.14 -3.48 -7.48
N LEU A 246 6.42 -3.24 -6.19
CA LEU A 246 7.52 -3.87 -5.47
C LEU A 246 7.16 -5.28 -4.96
N TYR A 247 5.94 -5.48 -4.45
CA TYR A 247 5.59 -6.68 -3.68
C TYR A 247 4.61 -7.63 -4.35
N CYS A 248 3.91 -7.21 -5.40
CA CYS A 248 3.00 -8.10 -6.11
C CYS A 248 3.78 -9.27 -6.73
N PRO A 249 3.52 -10.52 -6.34
CA PRO A 249 4.20 -11.67 -6.91
C PRO A 249 3.70 -11.94 -8.33
N LEU A 250 4.60 -12.47 -9.17
CA LEU A 250 4.27 -12.93 -10.52
C LEU A 250 3.62 -14.31 -10.51
N GLN A 251 3.98 -15.15 -9.53
CA GLN A 251 3.41 -16.48 -9.36
C GLN A 251 2.12 -16.41 -8.53
N GLU A 252 1.06 -17.00 -9.06
CA GLU A 252 -0.22 -17.12 -8.37
C GLU A 252 -0.16 -18.28 -7.37
N THR A 253 0.31 -18.00 -6.15
CA THR A 253 0.11 -18.88 -4.99
C THR A 253 -1.25 -18.63 -4.34
N GLU A 254 -1.79 -19.63 -3.63
CA GLU A 254 -3.04 -19.47 -2.86
C GLU A 254 -2.99 -18.23 -1.93
N ASP A 255 -1.86 -18.01 -1.27
CA ASP A 255 -1.63 -16.84 -0.41
C ASP A 255 -1.67 -15.52 -1.20
N SER A 256 -1.13 -15.50 -2.43
CA SER A 256 -1.16 -14.31 -3.29
C SER A 256 -2.57 -13.99 -3.76
N GLN A 257 -3.37 -15.01 -4.10
CA GLN A 257 -4.76 -14.84 -4.51
C GLN A 257 -5.63 -14.36 -3.34
N GLN A 258 -5.42 -14.89 -2.14
CA GLN A 258 -6.11 -14.41 -0.94
C GLN A 258 -5.79 -12.94 -0.65
N ARG A 259 -4.51 -12.54 -0.80
CA ARG A 259 -4.09 -11.15 -0.65
C ARG A 259 -4.72 -10.27 -1.74
N GLU A 260 -4.74 -10.71 -2.99
CA GLU A 260 -5.39 -9.97 -4.08
C GLU A 260 -6.89 -9.80 -3.86
N ARG A 261 -7.61 -10.85 -3.44
CA ARG A 261 -9.02 -10.75 -3.06
C ARG A 261 -9.24 -9.77 -1.92
N PHE A 262 -8.35 -9.74 -0.92
CA PHE A 262 -8.42 -8.74 0.13
C PHE A 262 -8.31 -7.30 -0.41
N LEU A 263 -7.41 -7.07 -1.38
CA LEU A 263 -7.22 -5.76 -2.00
C LEU A 263 -8.42 -5.35 -2.89
N THR A 264 -8.98 -6.27 -3.66
CA THR A 264 -10.08 -5.96 -4.59
C THR A 264 -11.43 -5.93 -3.89
N GLU A 265 -11.74 -6.89 -3.01
CA GLU A 265 -13.05 -7.02 -2.37
C GLU A 265 -13.19 -6.12 -1.15
N ARG A 266 -12.15 -5.98 -0.31
CA ARG A 266 -12.24 -5.20 0.94
C ARG A 266 -11.74 -3.77 0.79
N LEU A 267 -10.57 -3.58 0.17
CA LEU A 267 -10.00 -2.24 -0.06
C LEU A 267 -10.57 -1.54 -1.30
N LEU A 268 -11.28 -2.28 -2.17
CA LEU A 268 -11.87 -1.77 -3.40
C LEU A 268 -10.83 -1.14 -4.34
N LEU A 269 -9.62 -1.71 -4.36
CA LEU A 269 -8.57 -1.25 -5.27
C LEU A 269 -8.87 -1.66 -6.71
N PRO A 270 -8.62 -0.79 -7.70
CA PRO A 270 -8.80 -1.14 -9.11
C PRO A 270 -7.90 -2.32 -9.51
N GLU A 271 -8.49 -3.34 -10.12
CA GLU A 271 -7.75 -4.50 -10.66
C GLU A 271 -6.69 -4.11 -11.68
N THR A 272 -6.92 -2.99 -12.38
CA THR A 272 -5.97 -2.42 -13.33
C THR A 272 -4.62 -2.12 -12.69
N TRP A 273 -4.58 -1.64 -11.44
CA TRP A 273 -3.33 -1.33 -10.75
C TRP A 273 -2.54 -2.58 -10.38
N ILE A 274 -3.24 -3.65 -9.98
CA ILE A 274 -2.62 -4.95 -9.68
C ILE A 274 -2.00 -5.53 -10.96
N HIS A 275 -2.75 -5.50 -12.07
CA HIS A 275 -2.23 -5.97 -13.35
C HIS A 275 -1.08 -5.12 -13.90
N GLN A 276 -1.11 -3.79 -13.70
CA GLN A 276 0.03 -2.91 -14.03
C GLN A 276 1.27 -3.30 -13.23
N ALA A 277 1.13 -3.55 -11.93
CA ALA A 277 2.23 -4.00 -11.09
C ALA A 277 2.80 -5.35 -11.56
N LYS A 278 1.94 -6.35 -11.80
CA LYS A 278 2.35 -7.66 -12.33
C LYS A 278 3.08 -7.53 -13.68
N ALA A 279 2.61 -6.67 -14.58
CA ALA A 279 3.27 -6.40 -15.85
C ALA A 279 4.69 -5.84 -15.65
N THR A 280 4.86 -4.83 -14.79
CA THR A 280 6.19 -4.27 -14.50
C THR A 280 7.16 -5.30 -13.91
N ARG A 281 6.65 -6.27 -13.14
CA ARG A 281 7.47 -7.35 -12.59
C ARG A 281 7.80 -8.42 -13.62
N ALA A 282 6.84 -8.80 -14.47
CA ALA A 282 7.08 -9.72 -15.59
C ALA A 282 8.18 -9.18 -16.52
N ARG A 283 8.18 -7.87 -16.77
CA ARG A 283 9.24 -7.18 -17.52
C ARG A 283 10.62 -7.37 -16.91
N ARG A 284 10.74 -7.27 -15.57
CA ARG A 284 12.01 -7.50 -14.86
C ARG A 284 12.49 -8.94 -14.94
N HIS A 285 11.58 -9.90 -15.00
CA HIS A 285 11.88 -11.32 -15.16
C HIS A 285 12.03 -11.76 -16.63
N ALA A 286 11.96 -10.84 -17.60
CA ALA A 286 11.97 -11.11 -19.04
C ALA A 286 10.89 -12.12 -19.50
N ALA A 287 9.77 -12.21 -18.76
CA ALA A 287 8.66 -13.10 -19.07
C ALA A 287 7.66 -12.38 -20.00
N HIS A 288 8.01 -12.23 -21.28
CA HIS A 288 7.27 -11.41 -22.25
C HIS A 288 5.80 -11.84 -22.44
N GLN A 289 5.50 -13.14 -22.41
CA GLN A 289 4.12 -13.64 -22.54
C GLN A 289 3.22 -13.20 -21.37
N GLN A 290 3.73 -13.30 -20.14
CA GLN A 290 3.01 -12.89 -18.94
C GLN A 290 2.89 -11.36 -18.85
N GLU A 291 3.93 -10.65 -19.28
CA GLU A 291 3.90 -9.20 -19.40
C GLU A 291 2.77 -8.74 -20.35
N ALA A 292 2.66 -9.34 -21.54
CA ALA A 292 1.59 -9.02 -22.48
C ALA A 292 0.19 -9.31 -21.93
N LEU A 293 -0.01 -10.46 -21.26
CA LEU A 293 -1.28 -10.82 -20.61
C LEU A 293 -1.69 -9.77 -19.57
N HIS A 294 -0.76 -9.38 -18.70
CA HIS A 294 -1.05 -8.42 -17.64
C HIS A 294 -1.22 -6.99 -18.17
N LEU A 295 -0.47 -6.58 -19.21
CA LEU A 295 -0.68 -5.30 -19.89
C LEU A 295 -2.06 -5.22 -20.58
N TYR A 296 -2.50 -6.33 -21.18
CA TYR A 296 -3.83 -6.46 -21.77
C TYR A 296 -4.92 -6.28 -20.70
N ARG A 297 -4.83 -6.99 -19.57
CA ARG A 297 -5.79 -6.85 -18.45
C ARG A 297 -5.73 -5.47 -17.77
N ALA A 298 -4.56 -4.83 -17.76
CA ALA A 298 -4.36 -3.48 -17.24
C ALA A 298 -4.96 -2.37 -18.12
N GLY A 299 -5.37 -2.68 -19.36
CA GLY A 299 -5.85 -1.69 -20.33
C GLY A 299 -4.75 -0.84 -20.98
N ALA A 300 -3.48 -1.24 -20.85
CA ALA A 300 -2.34 -0.53 -21.44
C ALA A 300 -2.08 -1.01 -22.88
N TRP A 301 -3.05 -0.77 -23.78
CA TRP A 301 -3.11 -1.37 -25.12
C TRP A 301 -1.90 -1.04 -26.00
N SER A 302 -1.43 0.22 -25.99
CA SER A 302 -0.28 0.65 -26.81
C SER A 302 1.03 0.00 -26.38
N GLN A 303 1.23 -0.20 -25.07
CA GLN A 303 2.41 -0.88 -24.54
C GLN A 303 2.34 -2.39 -24.82
N CYS A 304 1.15 -2.99 -24.68
CA CYS A 304 0.91 -4.38 -25.02
C CYS A 304 1.20 -4.65 -26.51
N HIS A 305 0.67 -3.81 -27.41
CA HIS A 305 0.86 -3.92 -28.86
C HIS A 305 2.33 -3.81 -29.26
N ARG A 306 3.06 -2.83 -28.71
CA ARG A 306 4.51 -2.68 -28.98
C ARG A 306 5.29 -3.92 -28.57
N LEU A 307 5.00 -4.47 -27.39
CA LEU A 307 5.64 -5.69 -26.89
C LEU A 307 5.29 -6.90 -27.78
N LEU A 308 4.01 -7.03 -28.16
CA LEU A 308 3.55 -8.08 -29.05
C LEU A 308 4.33 -8.08 -30.36
N ILE A 309 4.45 -6.93 -31.02
CA ILE A 309 5.18 -6.83 -32.29
C ILE A 309 6.67 -7.12 -32.13
N GLN A 310 7.30 -6.56 -31.10
CA GLN A 310 8.76 -6.64 -30.94
C GLN A 310 9.28 -8.02 -30.55
N HIS A 311 8.49 -8.81 -29.80
CA HIS A 311 9.01 -10.04 -29.19
C HIS A 311 8.10 -11.26 -29.34
N LEU A 312 6.78 -11.09 -29.31
CA LEU A 312 5.86 -12.24 -29.29
C LEU A 312 5.38 -12.65 -30.68
N ALA A 313 5.17 -11.70 -31.59
CA ALA A 313 4.63 -11.96 -32.92
C ALA A 313 5.56 -12.87 -33.72
N SER A 314 6.86 -12.55 -33.76
CA SER A 314 7.86 -13.37 -34.43
C SER A 314 7.93 -14.78 -33.85
N ASP A 315 7.99 -14.89 -32.51
CA ASP A 315 8.15 -16.17 -31.83
C ASP A 315 6.89 -17.04 -31.95
N CYS A 316 5.69 -16.45 -31.95
CA CYS A 316 4.43 -17.16 -32.14
C CYS A 316 4.27 -17.70 -33.57
N ILE A 317 4.69 -16.93 -34.59
CA ILE A 317 4.60 -17.34 -35.99
C ILE A 317 5.60 -18.45 -36.31
N ILE A 318 6.82 -18.35 -35.79
CA ILE A 318 7.86 -19.38 -35.97
C ILE A 318 7.45 -20.71 -35.31
N ASN A 319 6.79 -20.63 -34.16
CA ASN A 319 6.37 -21.81 -33.39
C ASN A 319 4.93 -22.28 -33.72
N ASP A 320 4.28 -21.72 -34.75
CA ASP A 320 2.90 -22.05 -35.16
C ASP A 320 1.82 -21.89 -34.07
N ASN A 321 2.10 -21.10 -33.03
CA ASN A 321 1.17 -20.85 -31.92
C ASN A 321 0.20 -19.70 -32.25
N HIS A 322 -0.60 -19.87 -33.31
CA HIS A 322 -1.49 -18.83 -33.82
C HIS A 322 -2.69 -18.52 -32.91
N ASN A 323 -3.17 -19.52 -32.14
CA ASN A 323 -4.35 -19.36 -31.29
C ASN A 323 -4.14 -18.35 -30.15
N PHE A 324 -2.98 -18.40 -29.50
CA PHE A 324 -2.62 -17.46 -28.43
C PHE A 324 -2.56 -16.03 -28.97
N LEU A 325 -1.88 -15.82 -30.11
CA LEU A 325 -1.77 -14.49 -30.73
C LEU A 325 -3.16 -13.96 -31.15
N LEU A 326 -4.03 -14.84 -31.65
CA LEU A 326 -5.37 -14.48 -32.10
C LEU A 326 -6.25 -13.96 -30.96
N GLU A 327 -6.27 -14.62 -29.80
CA GLU A 327 -7.07 -14.14 -28.65
C GLU A 327 -6.66 -12.71 -28.23
N PHE A 328 -5.36 -12.41 -28.22
CA PHE A 328 -4.87 -11.07 -27.93
C PHE A 328 -5.22 -10.07 -29.02
N LEU A 329 -4.99 -10.43 -30.28
CA LEU A 329 -5.20 -9.54 -31.41
C LEU A 329 -6.69 -9.26 -31.64
N GLU A 330 -7.58 -10.23 -31.47
CA GLU A 330 -9.03 -10.02 -31.53
C GLU A 330 -9.52 -9.12 -30.39
N GLY A 331 -8.99 -9.31 -29.17
CA GLY A 331 -9.28 -8.45 -28.03
C GLY A 331 -8.78 -7.01 -28.19
N LEU A 332 -7.71 -6.81 -28.97
CA LEU A 332 -7.14 -5.50 -29.32
C LEU A 332 -7.81 -4.87 -30.56
N ALA A 333 -8.40 -5.68 -31.44
CA ALA A 333 -9.07 -5.25 -32.67
C ALA A 333 -10.43 -4.57 -32.45
N VAL A 334 -10.93 -4.56 -31.21
CA VAL A 334 -12.16 -3.83 -30.86
C VAL A 334 -11.96 -2.35 -31.21
N PRO A 335 -12.89 -1.72 -31.95
CA PRO A 335 -12.70 -0.39 -32.53
C PRO A 335 -12.41 0.72 -31.50
N GLU A 336 -12.89 0.57 -30.27
CA GLU A 336 -12.60 1.48 -29.15
C GLU A 336 -11.13 1.44 -28.71
N ARG A 337 -10.46 0.29 -28.89
CA ARG A 337 -9.09 0.02 -28.43
C ARG A 337 -8.09 0.26 -29.56
N SER A 338 -8.41 -0.18 -30.79
CA SER A 338 -7.54 0.01 -31.95
C SER A 338 -7.28 1.49 -32.28
N ALA A 339 -8.28 2.37 -32.07
CA ALA A 339 -8.11 3.82 -32.25
C ALA A 339 -7.09 4.46 -31.28
N THR A 340 -6.81 3.81 -30.15
CA THR A 340 -5.86 4.29 -29.13
C THR A 340 -4.44 3.78 -29.40
N ILE A 341 -4.29 2.77 -30.26
CA ILE A 341 -3.02 2.09 -30.54
C ILE A 341 -2.34 2.76 -31.73
N GLN A 342 -1.10 3.19 -31.54
CA GLN A 342 -0.25 3.70 -32.61
C GLN A 342 0.14 2.56 -33.56
N ASP A 343 0.05 2.78 -34.87
CA ASP A 343 0.46 1.85 -35.93
C ASP A 343 -0.26 0.48 -35.91
N TRP A 344 -1.50 0.45 -35.40
CA TRP A 344 -2.31 -0.78 -35.40
C TRP A 344 -2.48 -1.34 -36.82
N ASP A 345 -2.85 -0.49 -37.78
CA ASP A 345 -3.14 -0.89 -39.16
C ASP A 345 -1.90 -1.40 -39.91
N THR A 346 -0.71 -0.93 -39.54
CA THR A 346 0.55 -1.26 -40.22
C THR A 346 1.15 -2.58 -39.76
N ALA A 347 0.95 -2.97 -38.50
CA ALA A 347 1.55 -4.19 -37.95
C ALA A 347 0.53 -5.12 -37.30
N GLY A 348 -0.26 -4.63 -36.33
CA GLY A 348 -1.22 -5.46 -35.58
C GLY A 348 -2.30 -6.06 -36.48
N GLY A 349 -2.87 -5.25 -37.38
CA GLY A 349 -3.86 -5.68 -38.36
C GLY A 349 -3.29 -6.67 -39.37
N VAL A 350 -2.02 -6.54 -39.77
CA VAL A 350 -1.38 -7.47 -40.73
C VAL A 350 -1.23 -8.86 -40.13
N TYR A 351 -0.80 -8.97 -38.87
CA TYR A 351 -0.73 -10.26 -38.17
C TYR A 351 -2.10 -10.88 -37.95
N LEU A 352 -3.11 -10.06 -37.64
CA LEU A 352 -4.48 -10.52 -37.44
C LEU A 352 -5.07 -11.06 -38.76
N ASP A 353 -4.95 -10.29 -39.83
CA ASP A 353 -5.44 -10.65 -41.15
C ASP A 353 -4.73 -11.91 -41.67
N TYR A 354 -3.43 -12.05 -41.39
CA TYR A 354 -2.67 -13.27 -41.70
C TYR A 354 -3.25 -14.51 -41.01
N ILE A 355 -3.53 -14.45 -39.71
CA ILE A 355 -4.11 -15.59 -38.99
C ILE A 355 -5.52 -15.90 -39.48
N ARG A 356 -6.34 -14.86 -39.76
CA ARG A 356 -7.67 -15.06 -40.34
C ARG A 356 -7.59 -15.79 -41.69
N VAL A 357 -6.65 -15.40 -42.54
CA VAL A 357 -6.44 -16.08 -43.84
C VAL A 357 -6.07 -17.55 -43.64
N ILE A 358 -5.19 -17.88 -42.69
CA ILE A 358 -4.85 -19.28 -42.38
C ILE A 358 -6.10 -20.05 -41.93
N GLN A 359 -6.88 -19.51 -40.99
CA GLN A 359 -8.10 -20.18 -40.49
C GLN A 359 -9.15 -20.38 -41.59
N THR A 360 -9.34 -19.38 -42.45
CA THR A 360 -10.28 -19.50 -43.57
C THR A 360 -9.82 -20.52 -44.61
N LEU A 361 -8.51 -20.68 -44.83
CA LEU A 361 -7.97 -21.72 -45.70
C LEU A 361 -8.23 -23.12 -45.12
N GLU A 362 -7.96 -23.32 -43.82
CA GLU A 362 -8.25 -24.58 -43.13
C GLU A 362 -9.74 -24.91 -43.21
N ARG A 363 -10.61 -23.91 -43.05
CA ARG A 363 -12.07 -24.07 -43.18
C ARG A 363 -12.50 -24.47 -44.59
N ILE A 364 -11.87 -23.91 -45.61
CA ILE A 364 -12.17 -24.23 -47.02
C ILE A 364 -11.65 -25.60 -47.41
N GLN A 365 -10.51 -26.05 -46.87
CA GLN A 365 -10.07 -27.44 -47.08
C GLN A 365 -11.08 -28.46 -46.52
N GLN A 366 -11.89 -28.07 -45.53
CA GLN A 366 -12.95 -28.91 -44.96
C GLN A 366 -14.30 -28.78 -45.68
N LEU A 367 -14.51 -27.74 -46.51
CA LEU A 367 -15.78 -27.47 -47.19
C LEU A 367 -15.60 -27.54 -48.72
N GLU A 368 -16.21 -28.54 -49.36
CA GLU A 368 -16.02 -28.86 -50.79
C GLU A 368 -16.52 -27.78 -51.78
N ASN A 369 -17.26 -26.75 -51.35
CA ASN A 369 -17.82 -25.72 -52.24
C ASN A 369 -17.75 -24.31 -51.62
N ALA A 370 -16.69 -23.57 -51.93
CA ALA A 370 -16.48 -22.22 -51.37
C ALA A 370 -15.97 -21.20 -52.42
N GLY A 371 -16.52 -21.20 -53.64
CA GLY A 371 -16.07 -20.29 -54.71
C GLY A 371 -16.07 -18.80 -54.34
N TYR A 372 -17.11 -18.32 -53.66
CA TYR A 372 -17.20 -16.94 -53.18
C TYR A 372 -16.21 -16.62 -52.05
N GLU A 373 -15.92 -17.59 -51.17
CA GLU A 373 -14.93 -17.42 -50.11
C GLU A 373 -13.51 -17.46 -50.67
N LEU A 374 -13.28 -18.23 -51.75
CA LEU A 374 -12.01 -18.23 -52.48
C LEU A 374 -11.71 -16.88 -53.15
N GLU A 375 -12.71 -16.21 -53.72
CA GLU A 375 -12.53 -14.87 -54.33
C GLU A 375 -12.21 -13.82 -53.27
N ARG A 376 -12.91 -13.83 -52.13
CA ARG A 376 -12.60 -12.97 -50.98
C ARG A 376 -11.21 -13.25 -50.41
N LEU A 377 -10.83 -14.52 -50.29
CA LEU A 377 -9.48 -14.88 -49.87
C LEU A 377 -8.42 -14.42 -50.86
N HIS A 378 -8.71 -14.46 -52.15
CA HIS A 378 -7.79 -13.96 -53.15
C HIS A 378 -7.54 -12.45 -52.97
N SER A 379 -8.58 -11.65 -52.72
CA SER A 379 -8.43 -10.20 -52.43
C SER A 379 -7.70 -9.95 -51.11
N ASP A 380 -8.01 -10.73 -50.08
CA ASP A 380 -7.41 -10.55 -48.75
C ASP A 380 -5.92 -10.92 -48.78
N VAL A 381 -5.58 -12.04 -49.42
CA VAL A 381 -4.20 -12.49 -49.62
C VAL A 381 -3.40 -11.49 -50.46
N THR A 382 -3.95 -10.97 -51.57
CA THR A 382 -3.23 -9.97 -52.37
C THR A 382 -3.01 -8.67 -51.62
N SER A 383 -3.98 -8.24 -50.79
CA SER A 383 -3.82 -7.08 -49.90
C SER A 383 -2.79 -7.32 -48.78
N LEU A 384 -2.67 -8.56 -48.32
CA LEU A 384 -1.70 -8.96 -47.30
C LEU A 384 -0.29 -9.01 -47.88
N CYS A 385 -0.11 -9.53 -49.09
CA CYS A 385 1.20 -9.57 -49.74
C CYS A 385 1.83 -8.17 -49.87
N SER A 386 1.04 -7.13 -50.17
CA SER A 386 1.56 -5.76 -50.21
C SER A 386 1.81 -5.15 -48.84
N ARG A 387 1.06 -5.57 -47.81
CA ARG A 387 1.21 -5.07 -46.43
C ARG A 387 2.34 -5.77 -45.66
N ILE A 388 2.64 -7.03 -45.96
CA ILE A 388 3.75 -7.79 -45.36
C ILE A 388 5.10 -7.14 -45.70
N GLU A 389 5.25 -6.53 -46.88
CA GLU A 389 6.45 -5.78 -47.27
C GLU A 389 6.68 -4.54 -46.38
N LEU A 390 5.60 -3.93 -45.89
CA LEU A 390 5.65 -2.70 -45.07
C LEU A 390 5.87 -2.98 -43.57
N LEU A 391 6.02 -4.24 -43.16
CA LEU A 391 6.24 -4.58 -41.76
C LEU A 391 7.63 -4.08 -41.27
N PRO A 392 7.68 -3.34 -40.16
CA PRO A 392 8.94 -2.88 -39.60
C PRO A 392 9.74 -4.07 -39.07
N CYS A 393 10.87 -4.39 -39.71
CA CYS A 393 11.73 -5.50 -39.33
C CYS A 393 12.93 -5.00 -38.51
N SER A 394 12.84 -5.07 -37.19
CA SER A 394 13.92 -4.63 -36.28
C SER A 394 14.93 -5.73 -35.97
N CYS A 395 14.51 -6.99 -35.95
CA CYS A 395 15.33 -8.14 -35.57
C CYS A 395 15.44 -9.21 -36.67
N ALA A 396 16.47 -10.06 -36.56
CA ALA A 396 16.64 -11.20 -37.47
C ALA A 396 15.48 -12.21 -37.38
N ARG A 397 14.87 -12.35 -36.20
CA ARG A 397 13.66 -13.14 -36.00
C ARG A 397 12.45 -12.55 -36.71
N ASP A 398 12.31 -11.23 -36.71
CA ASP A 398 11.23 -10.53 -37.43
C ASP A 398 11.36 -10.77 -38.93
N ARG A 399 12.58 -10.71 -39.47
CA ARG A 399 12.85 -11.06 -40.87
C ARG A 399 12.54 -12.52 -41.18
N LEU A 400 12.85 -13.44 -40.27
CA LEU A 400 12.52 -14.85 -40.43
C LEU A 400 11.00 -15.06 -40.42
N ALA A 401 10.29 -14.44 -39.48
CA ALA A 401 8.83 -14.49 -39.42
C ALA A 401 8.19 -13.88 -40.67
N GLN A 402 8.69 -12.74 -41.15
CA GLN A 402 8.24 -12.12 -42.40
C GLN A 402 8.45 -13.07 -43.59
N SER A 403 9.59 -13.76 -43.64
CA SER A 403 9.89 -14.73 -44.71
C SER A 403 9.02 -15.99 -44.65
N GLU A 404 8.71 -16.49 -43.45
CA GLU A 404 7.80 -17.62 -43.22
C GLU A 404 6.36 -17.24 -43.59
N MET A 405 5.92 -16.04 -43.19
CA MET A 405 4.64 -15.48 -43.62
C MET A 405 4.60 -15.38 -45.14
N ALA A 406 5.61 -14.79 -45.77
CA ALA A 406 5.69 -14.62 -47.22
C ALA A 406 5.62 -15.96 -47.97
N LYS A 407 6.40 -16.95 -47.52
CA LYS A 407 6.40 -18.32 -48.07
C LYS A 407 5.02 -18.98 -47.95
N ARG A 408 4.40 -18.89 -46.77
CA ARG A 408 3.05 -19.44 -46.55
C ARG A 408 2.01 -18.73 -47.41
N MET A 409 2.04 -17.41 -47.51
CA MET A 409 1.12 -16.66 -48.37
C MET A 409 1.31 -17.00 -49.86
N ALA A 410 2.54 -17.20 -50.33
CA ALA A 410 2.80 -17.66 -51.70
C ALA A 410 2.21 -19.06 -51.97
N ASN A 411 2.36 -19.99 -51.01
CA ASN A 411 1.74 -21.32 -51.09
C ASN A 411 0.21 -21.24 -51.08
N ILE A 412 -0.36 -20.39 -50.21
CA ILE A 412 -1.82 -20.16 -50.15
C ILE A 412 -2.33 -19.60 -51.49
N LEU A 413 -1.64 -18.62 -52.06
CA LEU A 413 -1.94 -18.07 -53.39
C LEU A 413 -1.97 -19.14 -54.48
N ARG A 414 -0.97 -20.05 -54.48
CA ARG A 414 -0.95 -21.17 -55.41
C ARG A 414 -2.12 -22.12 -55.22
N VAL A 415 -2.43 -22.50 -53.98
CA VAL A 415 -3.53 -23.41 -53.67
C VAL A 415 -4.87 -22.78 -54.12
N VAL A 416 -5.12 -21.53 -53.75
CA VAL A 416 -6.34 -20.80 -54.15
C VAL A 416 -6.46 -20.73 -55.67
N LEU A 417 -5.38 -20.43 -56.40
CA LEU A 417 -5.43 -20.35 -57.86
C LEU A 417 -5.56 -21.71 -58.54
N SER A 418 -4.97 -22.76 -57.97
CA SER A 418 -5.13 -24.14 -58.46
C SER A 418 -6.56 -24.64 -58.30
N LEU A 419 -7.23 -24.24 -57.21
CA LEU A 419 -8.62 -24.58 -56.93
C LEU A 419 -9.61 -23.76 -57.78
N GLN A 420 -9.31 -22.50 -58.08
CA GLN A 420 -10.14 -21.67 -58.97
C GLN A 420 -10.03 -22.08 -60.44
N HIS A 421 -8.86 -22.55 -60.90
CA HIS A 421 -8.60 -22.86 -62.31
C HIS A 421 -7.80 -24.17 -62.45
N PRO A 422 -8.45 -25.35 -62.42
CA PRO A 422 -7.77 -26.65 -62.46
C PRO A 422 -7.04 -26.96 -63.78
N LEU A 423 -7.31 -26.23 -64.86
CA LEU A 423 -6.79 -26.52 -66.21
C LEU A 423 -5.66 -25.60 -66.69
N SER A 424 -5.48 -24.43 -66.07
CA SER A 424 -4.35 -23.55 -66.37
C SER A 424 -4.17 -22.56 -65.23
N ILE A 425 -3.07 -22.69 -64.47
CA ILE A 425 -2.67 -21.67 -63.50
C ILE A 425 -2.31 -20.41 -64.32
N PRO A 426 -3.00 -19.26 -64.15
CA PRO A 426 -2.59 -18.03 -64.83
C PRO A 426 -1.30 -17.50 -64.16
N LEU A 427 -0.16 -18.03 -64.59
CA LEU A 427 1.18 -17.71 -64.07
C LEU A 427 1.47 -16.20 -64.13
N ALA A 428 0.87 -15.49 -65.09
CA ALA A 428 0.93 -14.04 -65.24
C ALA A 428 0.33 -13.26 -64.04
N ARG A 429 -0.62 -13.85 -63.30
CA ARG A 429 -1.20 -13.25 -62.09
C ARG A 429 -0.41 -13.57 -60.83
N LEU A 430 0.33 -14.69 -60.80
CA LEU A 430 1.17 -15.08 -59.66
C LEU A 430 2.50 -14.33 -59.62
N ALA A 431 3.14 -14.16 -60.78
CA ALA A 431 4.47 -13.57 -60.89
C ALA A 431 4.63 -12.17 -60.23
N PRO A 432 3.73 -11.20 -60.41
CA PRO A 432 3.89 -9.87 -59.79
C PRO A 432 3.70 -9.88 -58.27
N HIS A 433 2.95 -10.85 -57.72
CA HIS A 433 2.74 -10.96 -56.27
C HIS A 433 3.86 -11.73 -55.58
N ILE A 434 4.39 -12.77 -56.23
CA ILE A 434 5.57 -13.52 -55.76
C ILE A 434 6.82 -12.64 -55.77
N ALA A 435 7.00 -11.80 -56.79
CA ALA A 435 8.14 -10.87 -56.88
C ALA A 435 8.12 -9.74 -55.84
N ARG A 436 6.95 -9.44 -55.25
CA ARG A 436 6.79 -8.40 -54.22
C ARG A 436 6.96 -8.92 -52.79
N LEU A 437 7.01 -10.25 -52.62
CA LEU A 437 7.13 -10.85 -51.31
C LEU A 437 8.62 -10.88 -50.88
N PRO A 438 8.94 -10.45 -49.66
CA PRO A 438 10.30 -10.54 -49.11
C PRO A 438 10.60 -11.99 -48.73
N MET A 439 10.95 -12.80 -49.72
CA MET A 439 11.35 -14.18 -49.54
C MET A 439 12.88 -14.32 -49.58
N PRO A 440 13.45 -15.36 -48.94
CA PRO A 440 14.88 -15.64 -49.02
C PRO A 440 15.27 -15.95 -50.48
N GLU A 441 16.47 -15.53 -50.90
CA GLU A 441 16.92 -15.66 -52.28
C GLU A 441 16.79 -17.09 -52.82
N ASP A 442 17.14 -18.11 -52.01
CA ASP A 442 17.02 -19.52 -52.40
C ASP A 442 15.58 -19.92 -52.74
N TYR A 443 14.60 -19.45 -51.94
CA TYR A 443 13.20 -19.75 -52.16
C TYR A 443 12.65 -18.96 -53.36
N THR A 444 13.04 -17.70 -53.52
CA THR A 444 12.67 -16.92 -54.71
C THR A 444 13.18 -17.58 -56.00
N LEU A 445 14.38 -18.15 -55.97
CA LEU A 445 14.96 -18.85 -57.12
C LEU A 445 14.23 -20.16 -57.42
N GLU A 446 13.87 -20.95 -56.41
CA GLU A 446 13.05 -22.15 -56.58
C GLU A 446 11.66 -21.79 -57.14
N GLU A 447 11.04 -20.75 -56.61
CA GLU A 447 9.75 -20.24 -57.08
C GLU A 447 9.81 -19.77 -58.54
N LEU A 448 10.82 -18.98 -58.89
CA LEU A 448 11.05 -18.51 -60.27
C LEU A 448 11.38 -19.67 -61.22
N ARG A 449 12.14 -20.68 -60.77
CA ARG A 449 12.37 -21.92 -61.53
C ARG A 449 11.08 -22.71 -61.75
N GLY A 450 10.24 -22.84 -60.73
CA GLY A 450 8.94 -23.50 -60.86
C GLY A 450 8.00 -22.74 -61.81
N LEU A 451 7.95 -21.41 -61.70
CA LEU A 451 7.15 -20.56 -62.58
C LEU A 451 7.65 -20.61 -64.03
N THR A 452 8.97 -20.58 -64.27
CA THR A 452 9.55 -20.68 -65.62
C THR A 452 9.30 -22.06 -66.24
N GLN A 453 9.45 -23.15 -65.46
CA GLN A 453 9.12 -24.49 -65.94
C GLN A 453 7.64 -24.63 -66.29
N ALA A 454 6.74 -24.11 -65.46
CA ALA A 454 5.30 -24.13 -65.72
C ALA A 454 4.92 -23.26 -66.93
N TYR A 455 5.59 -22.12 -67.15
CA TYR A 455 5.40 -21.27 -68.31
C TYR A 455 5.88 -21.95 -69.60
N LEU A 456 7.03 -22.64 -69.54
CA LEU A 456 7.53 -23.46 -70.64
C LEU A 456 6.56 -24.60 -70.98
N GLN A 457 5.99 -25.26 -69.97
CA GLN A 457 4.97 -26.31 -70.20
C GLN A 457 3.69 -25.75 -70.84
N GLN A 458 3.24 -24.57 -70.44
CA GLN A 458 2.10 -23.91 -71.10
C GLN A 458 2.40 -23.54 -72.55
N LEU A 459 3.61 -23.05 -72.85
CA LEU A 459 4.02 -22.77 -74.23
C LEU A 459 4.06 -24.04 -75.08
N VAL A 460 4.56 -25.16 -74.53
CA VAL A 460 4.63 -26.46 -75.22
C VAL A 460 3.25 -27.07 -75.44
N LEU A 461 2.28 -26.85 -74.54
CA LEU A 461 0.88 -27.29 -74.72
C LEU A 461 0.06 -26.37 -75.63
N SER A 462 0.56 -25.17 -75.94
CA SER A 462 -0.10 -24.17 -76.81
C SER A 462 0.35 -24.21 -78.27
N GLN A 463 1.36 -25.03 -78.59
CA GLN A 463 1.75 -25.42 -79.95
C GLN A 463 1.09 -26.75 -80.33
#